data_AF-A0A5U3G6N8-F1
#
_entry.id   AF-A0A5U3G6N8-F1
#
_cell.length_a   1.000
_cell.length_b   1.000
_cell.length_c   1.000
_cell.angle_alpha   90.00
_cell.angle_beta   90.00
_cell.angle_gamma   90.00
#
_symmetry.space_group_name_H-M   'P 1'
#
loop_
_entity.id
_entity.type
_entity.pdbx_description
1 polymer ?
#
loop_
_entity_poly.entity_id
_entity_poly.type
_entity_poly.pdbx_seq_one_letter_code
_entity_poly.pdbx_strand_id
1 'polypeptide(L)'
;MMLKIEYLLRGKLLRYAKNSRTHSDEQVDQIVNSIREFGFTTPVLIDEDNEIIAGHGRLTAAEVLEIEKLPVIRLTGLTPKQKKAYRIADNKLALNAGWDMQLLAEEVSELV
;
A
#
# COMPACT_ATOMS: atom_id res chain seq x y z
N MET A 1 -1.05 19.39 -5.59
CA MET A 1 -0.40 18.35 -6.42
C MET A 1 -1.50 17.56 -7.08
N MET A 2 -1.49 17.47 -8.42
CA MET A 2 -2.44 16.63 -9.15
C MET A 2 -1.87 15.21 -9.18
N LEU A 3 -2.63 14.24 -8.65
CA LEU A 3 -2.20 12.84 -8.65
C LEU A 3 -2.48 12.21 -10.02
N LYS A 4 -1.58 11.37 -10.48
CA LYS A 4 -1.73 10.58 -11.71
C LYS A 4 -1.37 9.14 -11.41
N ILE A 5 -2.21 8.21 -11.88
CA ILE A 5 -1.91 6.78 -11.86
C ILE A 5 -1.06 6.45 -13.09
N GLU A 6 0.05 5.77 -12.86
CA GLU A 6 0.94 5.21 -13.87
C GLU A 6 1.08 3.70 -13.63
N TYR A 7 1.43 2.93 -14.65
CA TYR A 7 1.73 1.50 -14.50
C TYR A 7 3.20 1.25 -14.74
N LEU A 8 3.92 0.78 -13.72
CA LEU A 8 5.35 0.47 -13.79
C LEU A 8 5.59 -1.02 -13.59
N LEU A 9 6.66 -1.51 -14.23
CA LEU A 9 7.16 -2.86 -13.98
C LEU A 9 7.57 -2.98 -12.50
N ARG A 10 7.20 -4.09 -11.84
CA ARG A 10 7.54 -4.33 -10.42
C ARG A 10 9.04 -4.18 -10.15
N GLY A 11 9.88 -4.64 -11.09
CA GLY A 11 11.34 -4.57 -11.00
C GLY A 11 11.93 -3.15 -11.11
N LYS A 12 11.11 -2.14 -11.39
CA LYS A 12 11.52 -0.72 -11.35
C LYS A 12 11.30 -0.07 -9.99
N LEU A 13 10.57 -0.72 -9.09
CA LEU A 13 10.27 -0.16 -7.77
C LEU A 13 11.38 -0.48 -6.78
N LEU A 14 11.84 0.55 -6.06
CA LEU A 14 12.88 0.43 -5.05
C LEU A 14 12.24 0.39 -3.66
N ARG A 15 12.55 -0.63 -2.88
CA ARG A 15 12.09 -0.69 -1.48
C ARG A 15 12.87 0.30 -0.65
N TYR A 16 12.17 1.13 0.13
CA TYR A 16 12.83 1.95 1.15
C TYR A 16 13.53 1.07 2.20
N ALA A 17 14.86 1.18 2.27
CA ALA A 17 15.70 0.32 3.10
C ALA A 17 15.42 0.42 4.60
N LYS A 18 14.84 1.54 5.07
CA LYS A 18 14.50 1.77 6.49
C LYS A 18 13.00 1.70 6.73
N ASN A 19 12.27 0.89 5.97
CA ASN A 19 10.86 0.67 6.23
C ASN A 19 10.67 0.04 7.63
N SER A 20 10.06 0.78 8.54
CA SER A 20 9.81 0.33 9.91
C SER A 20 8.54 -0.50 10.05
N ARG A 21 7.71 -0.58 9.00
CA ARG A 21 6.52 -1.44 8.97
C ARG A 21 6.91 -2.84 8.54
N THR A 22 6.61 -3.83 9.37
CA THR A 22 6.79 -5.24 9.06
C THR A 22 5.52 -5.82 8.44
N HIS A 23 5.70 -6.86 7.63
CA HIS A 23 4.63 -7.60 6.97
C HIS A 23 4.91 -9.09 7.24
N SER A 24 4.11 -9.74 8.09
CA SER A 24 4.19 -11.20 8.27
C SER A 24 3.57 -11.90 7.06
N ASP A 25 3.85 -13.19 6.89
CA ASP A 25 3.32 -13.97 5.77
C ASP A 25 1.77 -13.95 5.77
N GLU A 26 1.13 -14.09 6.94
CA GLU A 26 -0.33 -14.04 7.06
C GLU A 26 -0.90 -12.66 6.68
N GLN A 27 -0.18 -11.60 7.03
CA GLN A 27 -0.58 -10.24 6.66
C GLN A 27 -0.41 -10.02 5.15
N VAL A 28 0.63 -10.58 4.53
CA VAL A 28 0.80 -10.57 3.08
C VAL A 28 -0.32 -11.36 2.40
N ASP A 29 -0.70 -12.52 2.94
CA ASP A 29 -1.79 -13.34 2.41
C ASP A 29 -3.14 -12.61 2.41
N GLN A 30 -3.41 -11.80 3.44
CA GLN A 30 -4.60 -10.93 3.45
C GLN A 30 -4.57 -9.93 2.28
N ILE A 31 -3.41 -9.32 2.00
CA ILE A 31 -3.27 -8.39 0.86
C ILE A 31 -3.41 -9.15 -0.47
N VAL A 32 -2.78 -10.32 -0.59
CA VAL A 32 -2.86 -11.18 -1.78
C VAL A 32 -4.31 -11.54 -2.08
N ASN A 33 -5.07 -11.98 -1.07
CA ASN A 33 -6.48 -12.34 -1.23
C ASN A 33 -7.33 -11.12 -1.60
N SER A 34 -7.09 -9.97 -0.95
CA SER A 34 -7.76 -8.72 -1.31
C SER A 34 -7.49 -8.30 -2.76
N ILE A 35 -6.25 -8.43 -3.25
CA ILE A 35 -5.90 -8.11 -4.65
C ILE A 35 -6.51 -9.13 -5.62
N ARG A 36 -6.58 -10.42 -5.27
CA ARG A 36 -7.24 -11.44 -6.11
C ARG A 36 -8.72 -11.15 -6.28
N GLU A 37 -9.40 -10.78 -5.20
CA GLU A 37 -10.84 -10.55 -5.18
C GLU A 37 -11.22 -9.21 -5.84
N PHE A 38 -10.54 -8.13 -5.44
CA PHE A 38 -10.95 -6.76 -5.79
C PHE A 38 -10.01 -6.06 -6.78
N GLY A 39 -8.91 -6.70 -7.17
CA GLY A 39 -7.85 -6.07 -7.93
C GLY A 39 -7.05 -5.05 -7.11
N PHE A 40 -6.18 -4.31 -7.80
CA PHE A 40 -5.43 -3.20 -7.18
C PHE A 40 -6.31 -1.96 -7.02
N THR A 41 -7.00 -1.84 -5.90
CA THR A 41 -7.81 -0.66 -5.57
C THR A 41 -6.97 0.52 -5.06
N THR A 42 -5.76 0.25 -4.53
CA THR A 42 -4.86 1.27 -3.98
C THR A 42 -3.49 1.22 -4.68
N PRO A 43 -3.08 2.25 -5.45
CA PRO A 43 -1.78 2.33 -6.12
C PRO A 43 -0.60 2.50 -5.16
N VAL A 44 0.56 1.91 -5.48
CA VAL A 44 1.79 2.08 -4.68
C VAL A 44 2.26 3.52 -4.78
N LEU A 45 2.58 4.16 -3.65
CA LEU A 45 3.09 5.53 -3.66
C LEU A 45 4.60 5.50 -3.73
N ILE A 46 5.17 6.19 -4.71
CA ILE A 46 6.61 6.24 -4.96
C ILE A 46 7.09 7.68 -5.03
N ASP A 47 8.38 7.87 -4.84
CA ASP A 47 9.02 9.15 -5.07
C ASP A 47 9.58 9.28 -6.50
N GLU A 48 10.31 10.37 -6.76
CA GLU A 48 10.91 10.68 -8.05
C GLU A 48 11.92 9.59 -8.53
N ASP A 49 12.53 8.86 -7.61
CA ASP A 49 13.53 7.82 -7.87
C ASP A 49 12.94 6.41 -7.90
N ASN A 50 11.60 6.30 -7.92
CA ASN A 50 10.84 5.05 -7.77
C ASN A 50 11.01 4.37 -6.41
N GLU A 51 11.51 5.06 -5.39
CA GLU A 51 11.55 4.53 -4.04
C GLU A 51 10.16 4.56 -3.42
N ILE A 52 9.74 3.43 -2.84
CA ILE A 52 8.43 3.31 -2.23
C ILE A 52 8.32 4.21 -1.00
N ILE A 53 7.29 5.05 -1.05
CA ILE A 53 6.82 5.84 0.06
C ILE A 53 5.73 5.07 0.82
N ALA A 54 4.79 4.41 0.14
CA ALA A 54 3.76 3.60 0.79
C ALA A 54 3.33 2.44 -0.11
N GLY A 55 3.00 1.29 0.50
CA GLY A 55 2.55 0.10 -0.22
C GLY A 55 3.61 -1.01 -0.38
N HIS A 56 4.59 -1.12 0.53
CA HIS A 56 5.56 -2.23 0.53
C HIS A 56 4.89 -3.61 0.60
N GLY A 57 3.84 -3.78 1.41
CA GLY A 57 3.06 -5.02 1.45
C GLY A 57 2.37 -5.31 0.12
N ARG A 58 1.89 -4.29 -0.61
CA ARG A 58 1.29 -4.44 -1.93
C ARG A 58 2.30 -4.87 -2.99
N LEU A 59 3.53 -4.36 -2.96
CA LEU A 59 4.60 -4.88 -3.82
C LEU A 59 4.92 -6.35 -3.50
N THR A 60 4.98 -6.70 -2.21
CA THR A 60 5.24 -8.09 -1.78
C THR A 60 4.13 -9.04 -2.23
N ALA A 61 2.86 -8.64 -2.08
CA ALA A 61 1.73 -9.40 -2.60
C ALA A 61 1.77 -9.53 -4.14
N ALA A 62 2.18 -8.48 -4.85
CA ALA A 62 2.34 -8.55 -6.30
C ALA A 62 3.46 -9.51 -6.75
N GLU A 63 4.52 -9.66 -5.95
CA GLU A 63 5.57 -10.66 -6.19
C GLU A 63 5.01 -12.09 -6.06
N VAL A 64 4.21 -12.35 -5.03
CA VAL A 64 3.53 -13.64 -4.83
C VAL A 64 2.55 -13.94 -5.96
N LEU A 65 1.85 -12.93 -6.45
CA LEU A 65 0.87 -13.05 -7.54
C LEU A 65 1.49 -13.01 -8.94
N GLU A 66 2.81 -12.90 -9.05
CA GLU A 66 3.55 -12.78 -10.31
C GLU A 66 3.07 -11.63 -11.21
N ILE A 67 2.57 -10.55 -10.59
CA ILE A 67 2.05 -9.38 -11.31
C ILE A 67 3.22 -8.53 -11.81
N GLU A 68 3.36 -8.45 -13.13
CA GLU A 68 4.50 -7.78 -13.76
C GLU A 68 4.41 -6.25 -13.64
N LYS A 69 3.20 -5.67 -13.83
CA LYS A 69 2.96 -4.22 -13.82
C LYS A 69 1.97 -3.82 -12.74
N LEU A 70 2.32 -2.78 -11.98
CA LEU A 70 1.60 -2.32 -10.80
C LEU A 70 1.12 -0.89 -11.01
N PRO A 71 -0.10 -0.53 -10.56
CA PRO A 71 -0.50 0.86 -10.51
C PRO A 71 0.31 1.58 -9.43
N VAL A 72 0.88 2.71 -9.79
CA VAL A 72 1.66 3.59 -8.91
C VAL A 72 1.18 5.03 -9.02
N ILE A 73 1.41 5.80 -7.97
CA ILE A 73 1.29 7.27 -7.99
C ILE A 73 2.64 7.82 -7.56
N ARG A 74 3.21 8.70 -8.40
CA ARG A 74 4.45 9.41 -8.09
C ARG A 74 4.16 10.68 -7.30
N LEU A 75 4.73 10.78 -6.12
CA LEU A 75 4.68 11.98 -5.29
C LEU A 75 5.90 12.84 -5.58
N THR A 76 5.68 14.03 -6.13
CA THR A 76 6.74 14.97 -6.49
C THR A 76 6.79 16.16 -5.54
N GLY A 77 7.98 16.66 -5.24
CA GLY A 77 8.17 17.91 -4.48
C GLY A 77 8.14 17.73 -2.96
N LEU A 78 8.20 16.48 -2.48
CA LEU A 78 8.40 16.19 -1.07
C LEU A 78 9.90 16.24 -0.75
N THR A 79 10.26 17.03 0.27
CA THR A 79 11.61 16.97 0.83
C THR A 79 11.91 15.58 1.41
N PRO A 80 13.18 15.18 1.56
CA PRO A 80 13.54 13.90 2.19
C PRO A 80 12.94 13.73 3.60
N LYS A 81 12.77 14.83 4.35
CA LYS A 81 12.13 14.81 5.67
C LYS A 81 10.62 14.55 5.55
N GLN A 82 9.94 15.17 4.59
CA GLN A 82 8.52 14.93 4.35
C GLN A 82 8.25 13.49 3.87
N LYS A 83 9.08 12.93 2.98
CA LYS A 83 8.98 11.51 2.57
C LYS A 83 9.04 10.58 3.79
N LYS A 84 9.99 10.79 4.70
CA LYS A 84 10.10 10.02 5.95
C LYS A 84 8.91 10.22 6.88
N ALA A 85 8.47 11.46 7.08
CA ALA A 85 7.32 11.77 7.93
C ALA A 85 6.05 11.11 7.39
N TYR A 86 5.84 11.17 6.08
CA TYR A 86 4.66 10.61 5.43
C TYR A 86 4.65 9.08 5.48
N ARG A 87 5.80 8.39 5.30
CA ARG A 87 5.93 6.94 5.57
C ARG A 87 5.42 6.56 6.95
N ILE A 88 5.75 7.35 7.98
CA ILE A 88 5.31 7.10 9.35
C ILE A 88 3.82 7.38 9.51
N ALA A 89 3.34 8.48 8.94
CA ALA A 89 1.95 8.88 9.01
C ALA A 89 1.03 7.85 8.33
N ASP A 90 1.29 7.50 7.08
CA ASP A 90 0.52 6.53 6.29
C ASP A 90 0.36 5.19 7.03
N ASN A 91 1.46 4.65 7.57
CA ASN A 91 1.45 3.41 8.36
C ASN A 91 0.65 3.50 9.67
N LYS A 92 0.44 4.69 10.22
CA LYS A 92 -0.26 4.89 11.51
C LYS A 92 -1.72 5.29 11.35
N LEU A 93 -2.10 5.97 10.28
CA LEU A 93 -3.43 6.57 10.15
C LEU A 93 -4.55 5.54 10.32
N ALA A 94 -4.46 4.39 9.63
CA ALA A 94 -5.44 3.31 9.77
C ALA A 94 -5.40 2.63 11.15
N LEU A 95 -4.21 2.50 11.77
CA LEU A 95 -4.06 1.89 13.09
C LEU A 95 -4.61 2.76 14.23
N ASN A 96 -4.66 4.08 14.01
CA ASN A 96 -5.17 5.02 14.98
C ASN A 96 -6.71 5.12 14.95
N ALA A 97 -7.35 4.53 13.94
CA ALA A 97 -8.81 4.45 13.86
C ALA A 97 -9.34 3.29 14.70
N GLY A 98 -10.57 3.43 15.18
CA GLY A 98 -11.33 2.34 15.79
C GLY A 98 -12.50 1.94 14.91
N TRP A 99 -13.12 0.80 15.25
CA TRP A 99 -14.37 0.36 14.65
C TRP A 99 -15.55 0.74 15.54
N ASP A 100 -16.65 1.16 14.94
CA ASP A 100 -17.96 1.00 15.59
C ASP A 100 -18.34 -0.47 15.44
N MET A 101 -18.27 -1.22 16.55
CA MET A 101 -18.48 -2.66 16.53
C MET A 101 -19.93 -3.05 16.22
N GLN A 102 -20.89 -2.17 16.49
CA GLN A 102 -22.28 -2.45 16.16
C GLN A 102 -22.48 -2.40 14.65
N LEU A 103 -22.11 -1.28 14.02
CA LEU A 103 -22.26 -1.09 12.57
C LEU A 103 -21.43 -2.12 11.79
N LEU A 104 -20.22 -2.44 12.26
CA LEU A 104 -19.39 -3.46 11.63
C LEU A 104 -20.04 -4.85 11.68
N ALA A 105 -20.68 -5.21 12.79
CA ALA A 105 -21.35 -6.51 12.91
C ALA A 105 -22.57 -6.61 11.98
N GLU A 106 -23.33 -5.51 11.85
CA GLU A 106 -24.44 -5.40 10.90
C GLU A 106 -23.94 -5.60 9.46
N GLU A 107 -22.92 -4.86 9.04
CA GLU A 107 -22.32 -4.96 7.71
C GLU A 107 -21.79 -6.38 7.41
N VAL A 108 -21.08 -7.00 8.36
CA VAL A 108 -20.57 -8.37 8.18
C VAL A 108 -21.71 -9.39 8.06
N SER A 109 -22.82 -9.20 8.78
CA SER A 109 -23.95 -10.12 8.73
C SER A 109 -24.66 -10.14 7.36
N GLU A 110 -24.56 -9.07 6.58
CA GLU A 110 -25.12 -8.96 5.23
C GLU A 110 -24.26 -9.67 4.16
N LEU A 111 -23.03 -10.06 4.51
CA LEU A 111 -22.08 -10.73 3.61
C LEU A 111 -22.15 -12.26 3.66
N VAL A 112 -22.92 -12.85 4.58
CA VAL A 112 -22.97 -14.30 4.88
C VAL A 112 -24.25 -14.97 4.39
#